data_AF-A0A1M5X5F0-F1
#
_entry.id   AF-A0A1M5X5F0-F1
#
_cell.length_a   1.000
_cell.length_b   1.000
_cell.length_c   1.000
_cell.angle_alpha   90.00
_cell.angle_beta   90.00
_cell.angle_gamma   90.00
#
_symmetry.space_group_name_H-M   'P 1'
#
loop_
_entity.id
_entity.type
_entity.pdbx_description
1 polymer ?
#
loop_
_entity_poly.entity_id
_entity_poly.type
_entity_poly.pdbx_seq_one_letter_code
_entity_poly.pdbx_strand_id
1 'polypeptide(L)'
;MFGEDRSITDEFPKYFLDYREKMSQEVRWDYRVISSDGTWSGNIFDFYFKIINRITDNLNIPFRIVNGLRQEDTRVHEAVREAVANALIHADYRLPRGIVIEKGKTFFKISNPRSLRITREEALKGGVSDPRNENIFKMFNILGVGKRAGSGLENVQLAWKEQEWLAPDLEELYNPDRICLILRTVSMLPEESISLLKSVLKVKYNELNREEVMALVAAHQEEYITNNRLQQLLDTHALKSNKILSTLVDRGYLESDGTGRGTKYFLTDMIKNNDDVTTTTFGVSEKELTFDEKRVLYYIIKNEYITTKLCVETFEFKKTKSVEIFNELINLGRIQRVGSGSKIRYILK
;
A
#
# COMPACT_ATOMS: atom_id res chain seq x y z
N MET A 1 -30.60 9.52 -5.28
CA MET A 1 -29.84 9.99 -4.09
C MET A 1 -30.54 9.65 -2.79
N PHE A 2 -31.84 9.95 -2.63
CA PHE A 2 -32.61 9.74 -1.39
C PHE A 2 -33.77 8.73 -1.50
N GLY A 3 -33.82 7.96 -2.60
CA GLY A 3 -34.87 6.96 -2.78
C GLY A 3 -34.66 5.73 -1.91
N GLU A 4 -35.48 4.71 -2.11
CA GLU A 4 -35.29 3.37 -1.53
C GLU A 4 -34.66 2.44 -2.57
N ASP A 5 -33.88 1.44 -2.14
CA ASP A 5 -33.18 0.48 -3.00
C ASP A 5 -34.09 -0.09 -4.08
N ARG A 6 -35.33 -0.47 -3.71
CA ARG A 6 -36.32 -0.98 -4.65
C ARG A 6 -36.67 0.03 -5.74
N SER A 7 -37.03 1.26 -5.37
CA SER A 7 -37.34 2.32 -6.33
C SER A 7 -36.13 2.69 -7.20
N ILE A 8 -34.93 2.64 -6.63
CA ILE A 8 -33.70 2.92 -7.38
C ILE A 8 -33.42 1.81 -8.39
N THR A 9 -33.57 0.55 -8.00
CA THR A 9 -33.30 -0.61 -8.85
C THR A 9 -34.35 -0.85 -9.92
N ASP A 10 -35.60 -0.40 -9.70
CA ASP A 10 -36.64 -0.36 -10.74
C ASP A 10 -36.20 0.52 -11.94
N GLU A 11 -35.55 1.66 -11.67
CA GLU A 11 -35.04 2.58 -12.71
C GLU A 11 -33.60 2.24 -13.16
N PHE A 12 -32.78 1.74 -12.24
CA PHE A 12 -31.38 1.40 -12.46
C PHE A 12 -31.11 -0.06 -12.03
N PRO A 13 -31.47 -1.06 -12.86
CA PRO A 13 -31.38 -2.48 -12.48
C PRO A 13 -29.95 -3.00 -12.20
N LYS A 14 -28.93 -2.21 -12.51
CA LYS A 14 -27.51 -2.52 -12.26
C LYS A 14 -26.92 -1.72 -11.10
N TYR A 15 -27.73 -0.89 -10.44
CA TYR A 15 -27.33 -0.12 -9.27
C TYR A 15 -26.86 -1.05 -8.17
N PHE A 16 -25.66 -0.79 -7.66
CA PHE A 16 -25.10 -1.55 -6.55
C PHE A 16 -24.02 -0.71 -5.86
N LEU A 17 -24.10 -0.62 -4.54
CA LEU A 17 -23.07 -0.02 -3.69
C LEU A 17 -22.53 -1.09 -2.75
N ASP A 18 -21.21 -1.21 -2.64
CA ASP A 18 -20.54 -2.20 -1.80
C ASP A 18 -19.36 -1.55 -1.08
N TYR A 19 -19.45 -1.42 0.23
CA TYR A 19 -18.32 -1.08 1.09
C TYR A 19 -17.87 -2.30 1.86
N ARG A 20 -16.57 -2.60 1.85
CA ARG A 20 -16.01 -3.76 2.53
C ARG A 20 -14.67 -3.48 3.20
N GLU A 21 -14.49 -4.03 4.38
CA GLU A 21 -13.26 -3.93 5.16
C GLU A 21 -12.60 -5.30 5.25
N LYS A 22 -11.29 -5.34 5.03
CA LYS A 22 -10.47 -6.53 5.25
C LYS A 22 -9.18 -6.19 5.98
N MET A 23 -9.22 -6.36 7.29
CA MET A 23 -8.12 -6.25 8.24
C MET A 23 -7.56 -7.65 8.56
N SER A 24 -8.42 -8.64 8.79
CA SER A 24 -8.01 -10.00 9.13
C SER A 24 -7.85 -10.90 7.90
N GLN A 25 -7.04 -11.95 8.04
CA GLN A 25 -6.96 -13.05 7.06
C GLN A 25 -7.98 -14.16 7.36
N GLU A 26 -8.56 -14.19 8.56
CA GLU A 26 -9.42 -15.29 9.04
C GLU A 26 -10.85 -15.22 8.49
N VAL A 27 -11.37 -14.01 8.30
CA VAL A 27 -12.71 -13.76 7.78
C VAL A 27 -12.65 -13.18 6.37
N ARG A 28 -13.70 -13.45 5.58
CA ARG A 28 -13.79 -12.90 4.21
C ARG A 28 -13.82 -11.37 4.23
N TRP A 29 -14.60 -10.79 5.15
CA TRP A 29 -14.72 -9.35 5.40
C TRP A 29 -14.97 -9.12 6.90
N ASP A 30 -14.25 -8.17 7.50
CA ASP A 30 -14.47 -7.76 8.89
C ASP A 30 -15.74 -6.90 9.03
N TYR A 31 -16.07 -6.18 7.95
CA TYR A 31 -17.27 -5.37 7.85
C TYR A 31 -17.70 -5.24 6.40
N ARG A 32 -19.01 -5.20 6.15
CA ARG A 32 -19.56 -4.99 4.82
C ARG A 32 -20.91 -4.29 4.88
N VAL A 33 -21.13 -3.34 3.97
CA VAL A 33 -22.41 -2.67 3.73
C VAL A 33 -22.72 -2.77 2.25
N ILE A 34 -23.91 -3.25 1.90
CA ILE A 34 -24.37 -3.33 0.52
C ILE A 34 -25.72 -2.65 0.38
N SER A 35 -25.98 -2.00 -0.76
CA SER A 35 -27.26 -1.29 -0.98
C SER A 35 -28.48 -2.21 -0.90
N SER A 36 -28.32 -3.49 -1.25
CA SER A 36 -29.38 -4.48 -1.32
C SER A 36 -29.54 -5.32 -0.03
N ASP A 37 -29.03 -4.86 1.12
CA ASP A 37 -29.13 -5.63 2.38
C ASP A 37 -30.51 -5.53 3.04
N GLY A 38 -31.35 -4.58 2.62
CA GLY A 38 -32.72 -4.39 3.12
C GLY A 38 -32.81 -3.85 4.56
N THR A 39 -31.70 -3.49 5.19
CA THR A 39 -31.64 -2.99 6.57
C THR A 39 -31.58 -1.47 6.66
N TRP A 40 -31.44 -0.80 5.51
CA TRP A 40 -31.45 0.65 5.33
C TRP A 40 -31.90 0.98 3.91
N SER A 41 -31.99 2.26 3.58
CA SER A 41 -32.56 2.74 2.32
C SER A 41 -31.84 2.31 1.04
N GLY A 42 -30.59 1.84 1.13
CA GLY A 42 -29.74 1.51 -0.02
C GLY A 42 -29.29 2.70 -0.86
N ASN A 43 -29.62 3.93 -0.46
CA ASN A 43 -29.43 5.12 -1.28
C ASN A 43 -28.04 5.77 -1.14
N ILE A 44 -27.68 6.63 -2.09
CA ILE A 44 -26.34 7.24 -2.15
C ILE A 44 -26.03 8.10 -0.91
N PHE A 45 -27.03 8.82 -0.40
CA PHE A 45 -26.87 9.71 0.75
C PHE A 45 -26.55 8.90 2.01
N ASP A 46 -27.41 7.95 2.34
CA ASP A 46 -27.26 7.11 3.54
C ASP A 46 -26.02 6.23 3.42
N PHE A 47 -25.67 5.75 2.21
CA PHE A 47 -24.44 5.00 1.97
C PHE A 47 -23.22 5.82 2.34
N TYR A 48 -23.12 7.06 1.82
CA TYR A 48 -22.00 7.95 2.10
C TYR A 48 -21.86 8.15 3.61
N PHE A 49 -22.90 8.58 4.30
CA PHE A 49 -22.82 8.88 5.73
C PHE A 49 -22.64 7.63 6.61
N LYS A 50 -23.11 6.45 6.19
CA LYS A 50 -22.82 5.18 6.87
C LYS A 50 -21.34 4.84 6.88
N ILE A 51 -20.67 5.02 5.74
CA ILE A 51 -19.29 4.53 5.58
C ILE A 51 -18.26 5.60 5.90
N ILE A 52 -18.60 6.89 5.84
CA ILE A 52 -17.60 7.96 5.82
C ILE A 52 -16.78 8.08 7.10
N ASN A 53 -17.42 7.92 8.26
CA ASN A 53 -16.70 7.93 9.53
C ASN A 53 -15.86 6.66 9.65
N ARG A 54 -16.48 5.52 9.36
CA ARG A 54 -15.86 4.20 9.49
C ARG A 54 -14.65 3.99 8.59
N ILE A 55 -14.71 4.48 7.36
CA ILE A 55 -13.60 4.37 6.42
C ILE A 55 -12.40 5.19 6.90
N THR A 56 -12.63 6.33 7.53
CA THR A 56 -11.56 7.17 8.10
C THR A 56 -11.15 6.78 9.53
N ASP A 57 -11.90 5.94 10.23
CA ASP A 57 -11.56 5.50 11.58
C ASP A 57 -10.20 4.79 11.65
N ASN A 58 -9.47 5.02 12.74
CA ASN A 58 -8.17 4.41 13.04
C ASN A 58 -7.08 4.66 11.99
N LEU A 59 -7.19 5.74 11.21
CA LEU A 59 -6.09 6.23 10.40
C LEU A 59 -4.90 6.61 11.29
N ASN A 60 -3.82 5.84 11.23
CA ASN A 60 -2.60 6.07 12.01
C ASN A 60 -1.78 7.23 11.41
N ILE A 61 -2.25 8.45 11.63
CA ILE A 61 -1.66 9.70 11.11
C ILE A 61 -1.14 10.50 12.30
N PRO A 62 0.05 11.14 12.20
CA PRO A 62 0.55 12.04 13.23
C PRO A 62 -0.47 13.14 13.55
N PHE A 63 -0.82 13.30 14.83
CA PHE A 63 -1.77 14.32 15.25
C PHE A 63 -1.21 15.72 14.95
N ARG A 64 -2.05 16.59 14.37
CA ARG A 64 -1.75 18.01 14.24
C ARG A 64 -2.55 18.79 15.29
N ILE A 65 -1.86 19.70 15.99
CA ILE A 65 -2.47 20.65 16.91
C ILE A 65 -2.59 21.97 16.16
N VAL A 66 -3.81 22.49 16.03
CA VAL A 66 -4.08 23.81 15.44
C VAL A 66 -4.75 24.65 16.52
N ASN A 67 -4.18 25.82 16.81
CA ASN A 67 -4.68 26.75 17.84
C ASN A 67 -4.84 26.11 19.23
N GLY A 68 -3.95 25.19 19.61
CA GLY A 68 -3.99 24.50 20.92
C GLY A 68 -5.06 23.42 21.04
N LEU A 69 -5.86 23.18 19.99
CA LEU A 69 -6.84 22.11 19.92
C LEU A 69 -6.30 20.97 19.04
N ARG A 70 -6.54 19.73 19.48
CA ARG A 70 -6.26 18.55 18.67
C ARG A 70 -7.22 18.55 17.49
N GLN A 71 -6.68 18.59 16.28
CA GLN A 71 -7.50 18.50 15.07
C GLN A 71 -7.86 17.03 14.84
N GLU A 72 -9.13 16.67 15.00
CA GLU A 72 -9.62 15.31 14.75
C GLU A 72 -9.60 14.99 13.24
N ASP A 73 -9.93 15.97 12.40
CA ASP A 73 -9.95 15.83 10.95
C ASP A 73 -8.67 16.33 10.28
N THR A 74 -7.85 15.39 9.80
CA THR A 74 -6.63 15.72 9.03
C THR A 74 -6.92 15.90 7.53
N ARG A 75 -5.98 16.46 6.77
CA ARG A 75 -6.08 16.54 5.29
C ARG A 75 -6.30 15.18 4.62
N VAL A 76 -5.81 14.09 5.23
CA VAL A 76 -6.06 12.73 4.73
C VAL A 76 -7.51 12.33 4.91
N HIS A 77 -8.15 12.70 6.03
CA HIS A 77 -9.58 12.45 6.25
C HIS A 77 -10.38 13.16 5.16
N GLU A 78 -10.12 14.45 4.93
CA GLU A 78 -10.74 15.22 3.84
C GLU A 78 -10.51 14.57 2.47
N ALA A 79 -9.29 14.12 2.17
CA ALA A 79 -8.96 13.45 0.93
C ALA A 79 -9.70 12.11 0.73
N VAL A 80 -9.80 11.27 1.75
CA VAL A 80 -10.59 10.02 1.65
C VAL A 80 -12.06 10.34 1.41
N ARG A 81 -12.61 11.34 2.10
CA ARG A 81 -14.01 11.76 1.90
C ARG A 81 -14.28 12.28 0.50
N GLU A 82 -13.36 13.10 0.00
CA GLU A 82 -13.36 13.63 -1.36
C GLU A 82 -13.30 12.49 -2.40
N ALA A 83 -12.44 11.50 -2.19
CA ALA A 83 -12.31 10.35 -3.08
C ALA A 83 -13.60 9.50 -3.15
N VAL A 84 -14.24 9.27 -2.00
CA VAL A 84 -15.53 8.56 -1.93
C VAL A 84 -16.63 9.36 -2.62
N ALA A 85 -16.73 10.66 -2.33
CA ALA A 85 -17.72 11.54 -2.96
C ALA A 85 -17.55 11.56 -4.49
N ASN A 86 -16.31 11.72 -4.97
CA ASN A 86 -16.02 11.72 -6.40
C ASN A 86 -16.41 10.41 -7.09
N ALA A 87 -16.19 9.26 -6.44
CA ALA A 87 -16.63 7.98 -6.99
C ALA A 87 -18.15 7.89 -7.14
N LEU A 88 -18.91 8.38 -6.15
CA LEU A 88 -20.38 8.43 -6.19
C LEU A 88 -20.88 9.43 -7.25
N ILE A 89 -20.29 10.61 -7.32
CA ILE A 89 -20.69 11.67 -8.25
C ILE A 89 -20.46 11.26 -9.70
N HIS A 90 -19.34 10.59 -9.99
CA HIS A 90 -18.91 10.28 -11.36
C HIS A 90 -19.30 8.87 -11.84
N ALA A 91 -19.89 8.03 -11.00
CA ALA A 91 -20.30 6.68 -11.38
C ALA A 91 -21.37 6.65 -12.48
N ASP A 92 -21.32 5.62 -13.32
CA ASP A 92 -22.42 5.25 -14.22
C ASP A 92 -23.32 4.18 -13.57
N TYR A 93 -24.43 4.61 -12.98
CA TYR A 93 -25.35 3.72 -12.27
C TYR A 93 -26.13 2.75 -13.18
N ARG A 94 -26.00 2.87 -14.50
CA ARG A 94 -26.62 1.96 -15.48
C ARG A 94 -25.76 0.74 -15.77
N LEU A 95 -24.47 0.78 -15.42
CA LEU A 95 -23.50 -0.26 -15.72
C LEU A 95 -23.39 -1.32 -14.62
N PRO A 96 -23.06 -2.58 -14.95
CA PRO A 96 -22.89 -3.65 -13.98
C PRO A 96 -21.67 -3.43 -13.08
N ARG A 97 -21.57 -4.26 -12.02
CA ARG A 97 -20.51 -4.28 -10.97
C ARG A 97 -20.58 -3.15 -9.95
N GLY A 98 -21.30 -2.07 -10.24
CA GLY A 98 -21.55 -0.99 -9.29
C GLY A 98 -20.28 -0.35 -8.73
N ILE A 99 -20.46 0.35 -7.62
CA ILE A 99 -19.37 1.03 -6.92
C ILE A 99 -18.90 0.11 -5.79
N VAL A 100 -17.60 -0.16 -5.75
CA VAL A 100 -16.96 -0.97 -4.71
C VAL A 100 -15.89 -0.14 -4.02
N ILE A 101 -16.01 -0.01 -2.71
CA ILE A 101 -15.05 0.68 -1.86
C ILE A 101 -14.47 -0.33 -0.87
N GLU A 102 -13.16 -0.50 -0.90
CA GLU A 102 -12.44 -1.46 -0.07
C GLU A 102 -11.48 -0.72 0.86
N LYS A 103 -11.55 -1.05 2.15
CA LYS A 103 -10.56 -0.62 3.14
C LYS A 103 -9.73 -1.84 3.56
N GLY A 104 -8.44 -1.79 3.26
CA GLY A 104 -7.45 -2.75 3.75
C GLY A 104 -6.60 -2.15 4.87
N LYS A 105 -5.71 -2.96 5.45
CA LYS A 105 -4.79 -2.51 6.52
C LYS A 105 -3.97 -1.27 6.13
N THR A 106 -3.56 -1.18 4.87
CA THR A 106 -2.61 -0.19 4.38
C THR A 106 -3.07 0.49 3.09
N PHE A 107 -4.35 0.38 2.75
CA PHE A 107 -4.88 0.98 1.53
C PHE A 107 -6.38 1.24 1.58
N PHE A 108 -6.81 2.20 0.76
CA PHE A 108 -8.18 2.36 0.30
C PHE A 108 -8.23 2.10 -1.20
N LYS A 109 -9.22 1.34 -1.66
CA LYS A 109 -9.43 1.08 -3.08
C LYS A 109 -10.86 1.43 -3.43
N ILE A 110 -11.02 2.40 -4.31
CA ILE A 110 -12.32 2.92 -4.71
C ILE A 110 -12.48 2.64 -6.20
N SER A 111 -13.49 1.85 -6.55
CA SER A 111 -13.72 1.42 -7.92
C SER A 111 -15.14 1.73 -8.35
N ASN A 112 -15.30 2.52 -9.41
CA ASN A 112 -16.60 2.83 -10.00
C ASN A 112 -16.62 2.47 -11.50
N PRO A 113 -17.80 2.20 -12.07
CA PRO A 113 -17.89 1.73 -13.45
C PRO A 113 -17.56 2.84 -14.44
N ARG A 114 -16.93 2.44 -15.57
CA ARG A 114 -16.53 3.24 -16.75
C ARG A 114 -15.16 3.92 -16.69
N SER A 115 -14.70 4.43 -17.83
CA SER A 115 -13.50 5.24 -18.08
C SER A 115 -13.67 6.73 -17.76
N LEU A 116 -12.54 7.45 -17.69
CA LEU A 116 -12.52 8.89 -17.43
C LEU A 116 -13.11 9.65 -18.63
N ARG A 117 -13.84 10.74 -18.37
CA ARG A 117 -14.33 11.65 -19.43
C ARG A 117 -13.30 12.68 -19.88
N ILE A 118 -12.32 12.90 -19.02
CA ILE A 118 -11.15 13.76 -19.23
C ILE A 118 -9.92 12.88 -19.25
N THR A 119 -8.80 13.40 -19.75
CA THR A 119 -7.54 12.65 -19.66
C THR A 119 -7.15 12.44 -18.20
N ARG A 120 -6.40 11.36 -17.91
CA ARG A 120 -5.82 11.13 -16.58
C ARG A 120 -5.02 12.32 -16.08
N GLU A 121 -4.28 13.00 -16.97
CA GLU A 121 -3.50 14.19 -16.61
C GLU A 121 -4.38 15.37 -16.19
N GLU A 122 -5.46 15.64 -16.91
CA GLU A 122 -6.44 16.67 -16.53
C GLU A 122 -7.14 16.33 -15.21
N ALA A 123 -7.47 15.05 -14.99
CA ALA A 123 -8.07 14.59 -13.74
C ALA A 123 -7.15 14.83 -12.54
N LEU A 124 -5.84 14.60 -12.70
CA LEU A 124 -4.85 14.75 -11.63
C LEU A 124 -4.43 16.20 -11.39
N LYS A 125 -4.27 17.00 -12.46
CA LYS A 125 -3.93 18.44 -12.36
C LYS A 125 -5.07 19.29 -11.80
N GLY A 126 -6.30 18.83 -11.95
CA GLY A 126 -7.48 19.57 -11.54
C GLY A 126 -7.80 20.76 -12.43
N GLY A 127 -8.74 21.60 -11.98
CA GLY A 127 -9.19 22.83 -12.65
C GLY A 127 -10.34 22.65 -13.64
N VAL A 128 -10.66 21.41 -14.05
CA VAL A 128 -11.83 21.10 -14.91
C VAL A 128 -12.81 20.22 -14.14
N SER A 129 -14.07 20.65 -14.06
CA SER A 129 -15.14 19.88 -13.43
C SER A 129 -16.22 19.54 -14.45
N ASP A 130 -16.30 18.27 -14.83
CA ASP A 130 -17.38 17.70 -15.65
C ASP A 130 -18.06 16.54 -14.88
N PRO A 131 -18.94 16.86 -13.90
CA PRO A 131 -19.64 15.83 -13.12
C PRO A 131 -20.60 15.04 -14.01
N ARG A 132 -20.52 13.70 -13.92
CA ARG A 132 -21.46 12.83 -14.65
C ARG A 132 -22.89 12.99 -14.18
N ASN A 133 -23.07 13.09 -12.87
CA ASN A 133 -24.36 13.25 -12.26
C ASN A 133 -24.44 14.63 -11.60
N GLU A 134 -24.74 15.66 -12.40
CA GLU A 134 -24.80 17.06 -11.94
C GLU A 134 -25.69 17.26 -10.71
N ASN A 135 -26.83 16.56 -10.65
CA ASN A 135 -27.75 16.69 -9.52
C ASN A 135 -27.19 16.06 -8.23
N ILE A 136 -26.46 14.95 -8.36
CA ILE A 136 -25.77 14.33 -7.22
C ILE A 136 -24.63 15.24 -6.76
N PHE A 137 -23.86 15.81 -7.69
CA PHE A 137 -22.82 16.80 -7.41
C PHE A 137 -23.37 18.02 -6.66
N LYS A 138 -24.44 18.65 -7.18
CA LYS A 138 -25.12 19.78 -6.54
C LYS A 138 -25.55 19.47 -5.12
N MET A 139 -26.07 18.27 -4.89
CA MET A 139 -26.53 17.87 -3.56
C MET A 139 -25.36 17.66 -2.58
N PHE A 140 -24.27 17.02 -2.99
CA PHE A 140 -23.07 16.92 -2.14
C PHE A 140 -22.52 18.30 -1.79
N ASN A 141 -22.49 19.25 -2.73
CA ASN A 141 -22.08 20.63 -2.46
C ASN A 141 -22.97 21.31 -1.40
N ILE A 142 -24.29 21.15 -1.47
CA ILE A 142 -25.22 21.68 -0.46
C ILE A 142 -24.93 21.08 0.92
N LEU A 143 -24.55 19.79 0.97
CA LEU A 143 -24.17 19.09 2.19
C LEU A 143 -22.76 19.45 2.69
N GLY A 144 -22.03 20.33 2.00
CA GLY A 144 -20.67 20.71 2.34
C GLY A 144 -19.61 19.64 2.06
N VAL A 145 -19.95 18.64 1.25
CA VAL A 145 -19.07 17.55 0.79
C VAL A 145 -18.58 17.88 -0.63
N GLY A 146 -17.28 17.78 -0.90
CA GLY A 146 -16.75 18.07 -2.25
C GLY A 146 -16.54 19.56 -2.51
N LYS A 147 -15.97 20.30 -1.54
CA LYS A 147 -16.01 21.77 -1.45
C LYS A 147 -15.44 22.56 -2.65
N ARG A 148 -14.78 21.92 -3.63
CA ARG A 148 -14.23 22.60 -4.82
C ARG A 148 -14.31 21.74 -6.07
N ALA A 149 -15.14 22.19 -7.01
CA ALA A 149 -15.22 21.64 -8.36
C ALA A 149 -13.82 21.56 -9.00
N GLY A 150 -13.39 20.36 -9.37
CA GLY A 150 -12.17 20.16 -10.14
C GLY A 150 -10.85 20.13 -9.36
N SER A 151 -10.83 20.25 -8.02
CA SER A 151 -9.57 20.09 -7.24
C SER A 151 -9.52 18.80 -6.41
N GLY A 152 -10.50 17.92 -6.57
CA GLY A 152 -10.69 16.77 -5.68
C GLY A 152 -9.49 15.82 -5.67
N LEU A 153 -9.07 15.34 -6.85
CA LEU A 153 -7.92 14.44 -6.96
C LEU A 153 -6.59 15.12 -6.65
N GLU A 154 -6.43 16.40 -7.00
CA GLU A 154 -5.24 17.20 -6.63
C GLU A 154 -5.09 17.26 -5.11
N ASN A 155 -6.16 17.56 -4.37
CA ASN A 155 -6.14 17.58 -2.91
C ASN A 155 -5.79 16.21 -2.31
N VAL A 156 -6.27 15.13 -2.93
CA VAL A 156 -5.91 13.76 -2.53
C VAL A 156 -4.42 13.51 -2.71
N GLN A 157 -3.83 13.94 -3.84
CA GLN A 157 -2.39 13.82 -4.07
C GLN A 157 -1.58 14.64 -3.07
N LEU A 158 -1.98 15.89 -2.79
CA LEU A 158 -1.29 16.75 -1.83
C LEU A 158 -1.33 16.16 -0.42
N ALA A 159 -2.47 15.63 0.01
CA ALA A 159 -2.61 15.00 1.32
C ALA A 159 -1.70 13.78 1.47
N TRP A 160 -1.58 12.95 0.44
CA TRP A 160 -0.69 11.79 0.44
C TRP A 160 0.79 12.17 0.41
N LYS A 161 1.14 13.19 -0.38
CA LYS A 161 2.50 13.72 -0.46
C LYS A 161 2.97 14.30 0.88
N GLU A 162 2.08 14.99 1.61
CA GLU A 162 2.38 15.50 2.96
C GLU A 162 2.67 14.41 4.00
N GLN A 163 2.15 13.21 3.81
CA GLN A 163 2.45 12.05 4.67
C GLN A 163 3.66 11.26 4.18
N GLU A 164 4.32 11.71 3.11
CA GLU A 164 5.37 10.95 2.42
C GLU A 164 4.92 9.53 2.06
N TRP A 165 3.62 9.35 1.77
CA TRP A 165 3.07 8.08 1.32
C TRP A 165 3.17 7.91 -0.19
N LEU A 166 3.06 6.68 -0.65
CA LEU A 166 2.99 6.39 -2.09
C LEU A 166 1.87 7.18 -2.76
N ALA A 167 2.18 7.83 -3.87
CA ALA A 167 1.22 8.67 -4.58
C ALA A 167 -0.05 7.87 -4.95
N PRO A 168 -1.25 8.49 -4.90
CA PRO A 168 -2.49 7.89 -5.38
C PRO A 168 -2.35 7.30 -6.78
N ASP A 169 -2.79 6.06 -6.97
CA ASP A 169 -2.82 5.41 -8.27
C ASP A 169 -4.23 5.46 -8.86
N LEU A 170 -4.32 5.82 -10.14
CA LEU A 170 -5.59 5.92 -10.87
C LEU A 170 -5.52 5.03 -12.10
N GLU A 171 -6.02 3.81 -11.97
CA GLU A 171 -6.01 2.81 -13.02
C GLU A 171 -7.32 2.84 -13.82
N GLU A 172 -7.21 2.75 -15.15
CA GLU A 172 -8.33 2.47 -16.03
C GLU A 172 -8.21 1.04 -16.54
N LEU A 173 -9.17 0.20 -16.16
CA LEU A 173 -9.32 -1.16 -16.66
C LEU A 173 -10.27 -1.12 -17.85
N TYR A 174 -9.94 -1.87 -18.89
CA TYR A 174 -10.75 -2.02 -20.10
C TYR A 174 -11.30 -3.45 -20.16
N ASN A 175 -12.50 -3.62 -20.71
CA ASN A 175 -13.14 -4.94 -20.89
C ASN A 175 -13.30 -5.76 -19.59
N PRO A 176 -14.13 -5.31 -18.63
CA PRO A 176 -15.04 -4.16 -18.73
C PRO A 176 -14.46 -2.88 -18.11
N ASP A 177 -14.97 -1.75 -18.61
CA ASP A 177 -14.49 -0.43 -18.23
C ASP A 177 -14.68 -0.14 -16.74
N ARG A 178 -13.58 0.22 -16.08
CA ARG A 178 -13.58 0.54 -14.66
C ARG A 178 -12.45 1.50 -14.31
N ILE A 179 -12.77 2.55 -13.57
CA ILE A 179 -11.78 3.37 -12.91
C ILE A 179 -11.53 2.79 -11.51
N CYS A 180 -10.26 2.73 -11.14
CA CYS A 180 -9.83 2.31 -9.81
C CYS A 180 -8.85 3.33 -9.24
N LEU A 181 -9.26 4.01 -8.17
CA LEU A 181 -8.41 4.86 -7.36
C LEU A 181 -7.88 4.05 -6.18
N ILE A 182 -6.56 3.90 -6.09
CA ILE A 182 -5.87 3.18 -5.00
C ILE A 182 -5.07 4.19 -4.20
N LEU A 183 -5.41 4.32 -2.92
CA LEU A 183 -4.78 5.22 -1.97
C LEU A 183 -4.03 4.38 -0.92
N ARG A 184 -2.71 4.23 -1.07
CA ARG A 184 -1.90 3.41 -0.17
C ARG A 184 -1.38 4.25 0.99
N THR A 185 -1.58 3.81 2.23
CA THR A 185 -1.10 4.51 3.44
C THR A 185 0.27 3.97 3.88
N VAL A 186 1.08 3.52 2.92
CA VAL A 186 2.45 3.06 3.17
C VAL A 186 3.42 4.17 2.81
N SER A 187 4.47 4.31 3.60
CA SER A 187 5.57 5.22 3.30
C SER A 187 6.10 4.95 1.88
N MET A 188 6.38 6.03 1.15
CA MET A 188 7.06 6.03 -0.14
C MET A 188 8.50 5.51 0.00
N LEU A 189 9.08 5.60 1.19
CA LEU A 189 10.41 5.13 1.53
C LEU A 189 10.34 4.39 2.87
N PRO A 190 9.80 3.16 2.92
CA PRO A 190 9.75 2.38 4.14
C PRO A 190 11.18 1.95 4.53
N GLU A 191 11.47 1.96 5.82
CA GLU A 191 12.78 1.57 6.34
C GLU A 191 13.14 0.13 5.98
N GLU A 192 12.15 -0.77 5.89
CA GLU A 192 12.33 -2.16 5.49
C GLU A 192 12.87 -2.27 4.05
N SER A 193 12.22 -1.64 3.07
CA SER A 193 12.69 -1.68 1.68
C SER A 193 14.04 -0.97 1.53
N ILE A 194 14.28 0.13 2.24
CA ILE A 194 15.60 0.78 2.24
C ILE A 194 16.67 -0.15 2.82
N SER A 195 16.36 -0.83 3.92
CA SER A 195 17.28 -1.77 4.58
C SER A 195 17.58 -2.97 3.69
N LEU A 196 16.56 -3.53 3.03
CA LEU A 196 16.71 -4.58 2.02
C LEU A 196 17.64 -4.10 0.90
N LEU A 197 17.34 -2.98 0.26
CA LEU A 197 18.16 -2.44 -0.83
C LEU A 197 19.60 -2.18 -0.40
N LYS A 198 19.82 -1.59 0.79
CA LYS A 198 21.16 -1.40 1.35
C LYS A 198 21.88 -2.71 1.61
N SER A 199 21.18 -3.74 2.10
CA SER A 199 21.76 -5.04 2.41
C SER A 199 22.18 -5.81 1.15
N VAL A 200 21.36 -5.74 0.09
CA VAL A 200 21.59 -6.44 -1.18
C VAL A 200 22.62 -5.70 -2.03
N LEU A 201 22.44 -4.38 -2.21
CA LEU A 201 23.26 -3.59 -3.13
C LEU A 201 24.57 -3.09 -2.50
N LYS A 202 24.66 -3.04 -1.15
CA LYS A 202 25.85 -2.62 -0.40
C LYS A 202 26.44 -1.31 -0.94
N VAL A 203 27.68 -1.34 -1.45
CA VAL A 203 28.37 -0.16 -2.00
C VAL A 203 27.63 0.41 -3.21
N LYS A 204 27.01 -0.44 -4.04
CA LYS A 204 26.26 -0.01 -5.23
C LYS A 204 24.98 0.76 -4.89
N TYR A 205 24.49 0.64 -3.66
CA TYR A 205 23.36 1.46 -3.20
C TYR A 205 23.69 2.95 -3.23
N ASN A 206 24.94 3.31 -2.88
CA ASN A 206 25.38 4.70 -2.83
C ASN A 206 25.52 5.34 -4.21
N GLU A 207 25.53 4.54 -5.27
CA GLU A 207 25.56 4.99 -6.66
C GLU A 207 24.15 5.32 -7.19
N LEU A 208 23.10 4.90 -6.48
CA LEU A 208 21.73 5.18 -6.84
C LEU A 208 21.33 6.60 -6.46
N ASN A 209 20.70 7.31 -7.38
CA ASN A 209 20.05 8.58 -7.06
C ASN A 209 18.67 8.35 -6.41
N ARG A 210 18.07 9.43 -5.88
CA ARG A 210 16.77 9.36 -5.19
C ARG A 210 15.66 8.77 -6.07
N GLU A 211 15.63 9.10 -7.36
CA GLU A 211 14.60 8.66 -8.30
C GLU A 211 14.71 7.17 -8.60
N GLU A 212 15.94 6.67 -8.72
CA GLU A 212 16.27 5.25 -8.88
C GLU A 212 15.89 4.44 -7.63
N VAL A 213 16.21 4.94 -6.44
CA VAL A 213 15.78 4.30 -5.17
C VAL A 213 14.26 4.23 -5.09
N MET A 214 13.56 5.31 -5.45
CA MET A 214 12.09 5.33 -5.45
C MET A 214 11.49 4.30 -6.42
N ALA A 215 12.08 4.13 -7.61
CA ALA A 215 11.61 3.11 -8.56
C ALA A 215 11.78 1.68 -8.02
N LEU A 216 12.90 1.38 -7.37
CA LEU A 216 13.15 0.06 -6.76
C LEU A 216 12.24 -0.20 -5.55
N VAL A 217 12.04 0.79 -4.69
CA VAL A 217 11.14 0.70 -3.55
C VAL A 217 9.69 0.49 -4.01
N ALA A 218 9.24 1.23 -5.02
CA ALA A 218 7.90 1.04 -5.57
C ALA A 218 7.73 -0.34 -6.21
N ALA A 219 8.73 -0.85 -6.95
CA ALA A 219 8.71 -2.22 -7.47
C ALA A 219 8.68 -3.29 -6.36
N HIS A 220 9.34 -3.04 -5.23
CA HIS A 220 9.25 -3.90 -4.04
C HIS A 220 7.84 -3.90 -3.43
N GLN A 221 7.27 -2.72 -3.20
CA GLN A 221 5.99 -2.56 -2.49
C GLN A 221 4.77 -2.92 -3.35
N GLU A 222 4.84 -2.72 -4.67
CA GLU A 222 3.73 -2.90 -5.62
C GLU A 222 3.86 -4.17 -6.46
N GLU A 223 4.83 -5.05 -6.15
CA GLU A 223 5.26 -6.24 -6.92
C GLU A 223 5.89 -5.92 -8.28
N TYR A 224 5.43 -4.85 -8.94
CA TYR A 224 5.98 -4.31 -10.17
C TYR A 224 5.77 -2.80 -10.24
N ILE A 225 6.53 -2.15 -11.11
CA ILE A 225 6.34 -0.75 -11.46
C ILE A 225 6.15 -0.62 -12.97
N THR A 226 5.33 0.34 -13.41
CA THR A 226 5.21 0.71 -14.83
C THR A 226 5.81 2.09 -15.06
N ASN A 227 6.13 2.41 -16.31
CA ASN A 227 6.58 3.75 -16.67
C ASN A 227 5.56 4.83 -16.24
N ASN A 228 4.27 4.57 -16.45
CA ASN A 228 3.21 5.49 -16.05
C ASN A 228 3.19 5.68 -14.53
N ARG A 229 3.32 4.59 -13.76
CA ARG A 229 3.37 4.65 -12.31
C ARG A 229 4.57 5.48 -11.81
N LEU A 230 5.74 5.31 -12.41
CA LEU A 230 6.93 6.09 -12.04
C LEU A 230 6.78 7.59 -12.37
N GLN A 231 6.14 7.93 -13.50
CA GLN A 231 5.80 9.33 -13.83
C GLN A 231 4.97 9.97 -12.73
N GLN A 232 3.98 9.25 -12.18
CA GLN A 232 3.14 9.76 -11.09
C GLN A 232 3.90 9.92 -9.77
N LEU A 233 4.77 8.96 -9.43
CA LEU A 233 5.52 8.99 -8.18
C LEU A 233 6.54 10.14 -8.15
N LEU A 234 7.13 10.47 -9.29
CA LEU A 234 8.19 11.48 -9.40
C LEU A 234 7.72 12.83 -9.94
N ASP A 235 6.48 12.93 -10.43
CA ASP A 235 5.98 14.07 -11.20
C ASP A 235 6.92 14.37 -12.41
N THR A 236 7.13 13.36 -13.24
CA THR A 236 8.07 13.42 -14.39
C THR A 236 7.43 12.97 -15.70
N HIS A 237 8.11 13.23 -16.81
CA HIS A 237 7.66 12.82 -18.15
C HIS A 237 8.13 11.41 -18.55
N ALA A 238 7.36 10.76 -19.42
CA ALA A 238 7.57 9.38 -19.90
C ALA A 238 9.01 9.07 -20.32
N LEU A 239 9.69 9.98 -21.02
CA LEU A 239 11.07 9.80 -21.48
C LEU A 239 12.06 9.69 -20.31
N LYS A 240 11.90 10.54 -19.29
CA LYS A 240 12.75 10.52 -18.09
C LYS A 240 12.51 9.24 -17.29
N SER A 241 11.25 8.89 -17.05
CA SER A 241 10.88 7.64 -16.37
C SER A 241 11.39 6.40 -17.10
N ASN A 242 11.34 6.39 -18.44
CA ASN A 242 11.87 5.27 -19.24
C ASN A 242 13.38 5.16 -19.11
N LYS A 243 14.09 6.30 -19.08
CA LYS A 243 15.55 6.30 -18.88
C LYS A 243 15.93 5.74 -17.53
N ILE A 244 15.21 6.09 -16.46
CA ILE A 244 15.43 5.56 -15.11
C ILE A 244 15.22 4.04 -15.12
N LEU A 245 14.07 3.58 -15.63
CA LEU A 245 13.74 2.16 -15.68
C LEU A 245 14.74 1.36 -16.52
N SER A 246 15.13 1.88 -17.70
CA SER A 246 16.16 1.26 -18.55
C SER A 246 17.49 1.17 -17.82
N THR A 247 17.92 2.22 -17.13
CA THR A 247 19.20 2.23 -16.39
C THR A 247 19.19 1.18 -15.28
N LEU A 248 18.06 1.00 -14.60
CA LEU A 248 17.91 -0.02 -13.55
C LEU A 248 17.87 -1.44 -14.11
N VAL A 249 17.31 -1.64 -15.31
CA VAL A 249 17.36 -2.91 -16.04
C VAL A 249 18.80 -3.21 -16.50
N ASP A 250 19.50 -2.22 -17.08
CA ASP A 250 20.89 -2.36 -17.53
C ASP A 250 21.84 -2.70 -16.37
N ARG A 251 21.52 -2.19 -15.16
CA ARG A 251 22.25 -2.51 -13.91
C ARG A 251 21.85 -3.87 -13.31
N GLY A 252 20.84 -4.55 -13.86
CA GLY A 252 20.34 -5.85 -13.40
C GLY A 252 19.50 -5.80 -12.12
N TYR A 253 18.99 -4.63 -11.74
CA TYR A 253 18.14 -4.47 -10.54
C TYR A 253 16.64 -4.65 -10.83
N LEU A 254 16.25 -4.40 -12.08
CA LEU A 254 14.90 -4.66 -12.58
C LEU A 254 14.94 -5.62 -13.77
N GLU A 255 13.87 -6.38 -13.93
CA GLU A 255 13.57 -7.18 -15.11
C GLU A 255 12.29 -6.65 -15.77
N SER A 256 12.32 -6.45 -17.08
CA SER A 256 11.15 -6.00 -17.84
C SER A 256 10.33 -7.18 -18.35
N ASP A 257 9.02 -7.12 -18.18
CA ASP A 257 8.05 -8.04 -18.76
C ASP A 257 7.10 -7.27 -19.70
N GLY A 258 7.05 -7.72 -20.95
CA GLY A 258 6.26 -7.12 -22.02
C GLY A 258 6.98 -6.06 -22.85
N THR A 259 6.28 -5.57 -23.88
CA THR A 259 6.81 -4.59 -24.83
C THR A 259 5.80 -3.46 -25.07
N GLY A 260 6.22 -2.20 -24.93
CA GLY A 260 5.42 -1.02 -25.28
C GLY A 260 4.62 -0.45 -24.10
N ARG A 261 3.42 0.10 -24.41
CA ARG A 261 2.53 0.74 -23.41
C ARG A 261 1.95 -0.34 -22.50
N GLY A 262 2.44 -0.43 -21.27
CA GLY A 262 2.04 -1.44 -20.29
C GLY A 262 3.18 -2.37 -19.84
N THR A 263 4.41 -2.14 -20.32
CA THR A 263 5.61 -2.85 -19.83
C THR A 263 5.70 -2.75 -18.31
N LYS A 264 5.82 -3.90 -17.65
CA LYS A 264 5.96 -4.03 -16.20
C LYS A 264 7.42 -4.30 -15.87
N TYR A 265 7.90 -3.70 -14.79
CA TYR A 265 9.27 -3.88 -14.32
C TYR A 265 9.22 -4.48 -12.92
N PHE A 266 9.84 -5.63 -12.76
CA PHE A 266 9.88 -6.39 -11.51
C PHE A 266 11.27 -6.30 -10.91
N LEU A 267 11.39 -6.41 -9.58
CA LEU A 267 12.68 -6.65 -8.96
C LEU A 267 13.25 -7.98 -9.45
N THR A 268 14.54 -7.99 -9.77
CA THR A 268 15.29 -9.20 -10.10
C THR A 268 15.32 -10.15 -8.90
N ASP A 269 15.47 -11.45 -9.15
CA ASP A 269 15.62 -12.49 -8.12
C ASP A 269 16.80 -12.21 -7.16
N MET A 270 17.81 -11.46 -7.61
CA MET A 270 18.90 -10.97 -6.74
C MET A 270 18.40 -10.14 -5.55
N ILE A 271 17.29 -9.43 -5.72
CA ILE A 271 16.69 -8.57 -4.69
C ILE A 271 15.55 -9.31 -3.97
N LYS A 272 14.70 -10.06 -4.70
CA LYS A 272 13.55 -10.81 -4.11
C LYS A 272 13.95 -11.93 -3.14
N ASN A 273 15.05 -12.65 -3.40
CA ASN A 273 15.43 -13.82 -2.59
C ASN A 273 15.89 -13.50 -1.15
N ASN A 274 15.90 -12.23 -0.73
CA ASN A 274 16.10 -11.83 0.67
C ASN A 274 14.81 -11.45 1.39
N ASP A 275 13.66 -11.32 0.70
CA ASP A 275 12.35 -11.04 1.32
C ASP A 275 11.73 -12.29 1.95
N ASP A 276 12.11 -13.49 1.48
CA ASP A 276 11.59 -14.78 2.00
C ASP A 276 12.06 -15.13 3.42
N VAL A 277 12.82 -14.26 4.08
CA VAL A 277 13.32 -14.47 5.45
C VAL A 277 12.43 -13.79 6.52
N THR A 278 11.56 -12.85 6.14
CA THR A 278 10.76 -12.08 7.12
C THR A 278 9.31 -12.54 7.28
N THR A 279 8.80 -13.49 6.50
CA THR A 279 7.39 -13.90 6.63
C THR A 279 7.17 -15.40 6.44
N THR A 280 7.75 -16.22 7.31
CA THR A 280 7.24 -17.60 7.50
C THR A 280 7.10 -17.91 8.99
N THR A 281 5.84 -17.81 9.46
CA THR A 281 5.23 -18.47 10.62
C THR A 281 6.09 -18.77 11.84
N PHE A 282 5.83 -18.11 12.97
CA PHE A 282 5.60 -18.80 14.25
C PHE A 282 4.65 -17.99 15.13
N GLY A 283 3.55 -18.63 15.52
CA GLY A 283 2.66 -18.15 16.56
C GLY A 283 3.25 -18.34 17.96
N VAL A 284 2.66 -17.58 18.89
CA VAL A 284 2.74 -17.66 20.35
C VAL A 284 4.02 -17.11 21.01
N SER A 285 3.83 -15.97 21.68
CA SER A 285 4.52 -15.44 22.87
C SER A 285 6.01 -15.78 23.05
N GLU A 286 6.88 -14.77 22.94
CA GLU A 286 7.99 -14.47 23.86
C GLU A 286 8.96 -13.44 23.23
N LYS A 287 9.48 -12.52 24.06
CA LYS A 287 10.56 -11.53 23.83
C LYS A 287 11.05 -11.37 22.38
N GLU A 288 10.84 -10.18 21.82
CA GLU A 288 11.33 -9.84 20.48
C GLU A 288 12.86 -9.98 20.40
N LEU A 289 13.32 -10.88 19.53
CA LEU A 289 14.75 -11.15 19.33
C LEU A 289 15.47 -9.89 18.83
N THR A 290 16.68 -9.66 19.33
CA THR A 290 17.54 -8.58 18.83
C THR A 290 17.98 -8.85 17.38
N PHE A 291 18.39 -7.79 16.68
CA PHE A 291 18.87 -7.93 15.29
C PHE A 291 20.03 -8.94 15.16
N ASP A 292 20.95 -8.94 16.13
CA ASP A 292 22.10 -9.85 16.14
C ASP A 292 21.68 -11.31 16.42
N GLU A 293 20.70 -11.53 17.31
CA GLU A 293 20.12 -12.85 17.55
C GLU A 293 19.41 -13.40 16.30
N LYS A 294 18.62 -12.56 15.62
CA LYS A 294 17.95 -12.93 14.37
C LYS A 294 18.96 -13.36 13.30
N ARG A 295 20.07 -12.63 13.16
CA ARG A 295 21.15 -12.96 12.20
C ARG A 295 21.84 -14.29 12.51
N VAL A 296 22.15 -14.54 13.78
CA VAL A 296 22.77 -15.80 14.21
C VAL A 296 21.80 -16.97 14.00
N LEU A 297 20.53 -16.79 14.36
CA LEU A 297 19.50 -17.82 14.19
C LEU A 297 19.30 -18.15 12.70
N TYR A 298 19.24 -17.14 11.83
CA TYR A 298 19.16 -17.31 10.38
C TYR A 298 20.33 -18.11 9.81
N TYR A 299 21.54 -17.84 10.27
CA TYR A 299 22.71 -18.60 9.83
C TYR A 299 22.63 -20.08 10.24
N ILE A 300 22.14 -20.38 11.45
CA ILE A 300 21.93 -21.76 11.90
C ILE A 300 20.84 -22.44 11.07
N ILE A 301 19.74 -21.75 10.73
CA ILE A 301 18.70 -22.26 9.83
C ILE A 301 19.29 -22.65 8.47
N LYS A 302 20.15 -21.79 7.91
CA LYS A 302 20.74 -22.02 6.58
C LYS A 302 21.85 -23.07 6.55
N ASN A 303 22.64 -23.19 7.61
CA ASN A 303 23.86 -24.01 7.64
C ASN A 303 23.81 -25.16 8.66
N GLU A 304 22.64 -25.44 9.22
CA GLU A 304 22.32 -26.47 10.23
C GLU A 304 22.97 -26.27 11.61
N TYR A 305 24.15 -25.64 11.68
CA TYR A 305 24.85 -25.36 12.92
C TYR A 305 25.71 -24.10 12.84
N ILE A 306 26.10 -23.59 14.01
CA ILE A 306 27.15 -22.58 14.14
C ILE A 306 28.12 -22.93 15.27
N THR A 307 29.36 -22.49 15.16
CA THR A 307 30.34 -22.55 16.26
C THR A 307 30.70 -21.14 16.71
N THR A 308 31.27 -20.98 17.91
CA THR A 308 31.77 -19.68 18.35
C THR A 308 32.81 -19.10 17.38
N LYS A 309 33.66 -19.96 16.79
CA LYS A 309 34.64 -19.53 15.78
C LYS A 309 33.94 -19.00 14.52
N LEU A 310 32.98 -19.77 13.97
CA LEU A 310 32.20 -19.36 12.80
C LEU A 310 31.41 -18.07 13.06
N CYS A 311 30.89 -17.89 14.28
CA CYS A 311 30.13 -16.69 14.64
C CYS A 311 31.02 -15.44 14.66
N VAL A 312 32.20 -15.55 15.25
CA VAL A 312 33.21 -14.47 15.24
C VAL A 312 33.66 -14.15 13.81
N GLU A 313 33.91 -15.17 12.98
CA GLU A 313 34.39 -14.99 11.59
C GLU A 313 33.29 -14.46 10.65
N THR A 314 32.04 -14.87 10.83
CA THR A 314 30.94 -14.52 9.92
C THR A 314 30.29 -13.18 10.27
N PHE A 315 30.20 -12.87 11.57
CA PHE A 315 29.47 -11.69 12.06
C PHE A 315 30.37 -10.64 12.69
N GLU A 316 31.69 -10.86 12.72
CA GLU A 316 32.69 -9.95 13.30
C GLU A 316 32.42 -9.62 14.79
N PHE A 317 31.70 -10.51 15.49
CA PHE A 317 31.41 -10.33 16.91
C PHE A 317 32.63 -10.65 17.77
N LYS A 318 32.77 -9.94 18.91
CA LYS A 318 33.70 -10.39 19.96
C LYS A 318 33.25 -11.75 20.50
N LYS A 319 34.21 -12.57 20.94
CA LYS A 319 33.92 -13.89 21.53
C LYS A 319 32.91 -13.80 22.67
N THR A 320 33.02 -12.79 23.53
CA THR A 320 32.09 -12.54 24.66
C THR A 320 30.66 -12.32 24.18
N LYS A 321 30.46 -11.42 23.21
CA LYS A 321 29.16 -11.12 22.61
C LYS A 321 28.55 -12.34 21.91
N SER A 322 29.38 -13.14 21.23
CA SER A 322 28.91 -14.38 20.59
C SER A 322 28.33 -15.37 21.60
N VAL A 323 28.97 -15.50 22.77
CA VAL A 323 28.49 -16.38 23.85
C VAL A 323 27.22 -15.84 24.50
N GLU A 324 27.12 -14.52 24.70
CA GLU A 324 25.89 -13.87 25.21
C GLU A 324 24.69 -14.16 24.31
N ILE A 325 24.83 -13.96 22.99
CA ILE A 325 23.77 -14.23 22.01
C ILE A 325 23.34 -15.71 22.05
N PHE A 326 24.30 -16.64 22.12
CA PHE A 326 23.95 -18.06 22.21
C PHE A 326 23.21 -18.40 23.51
N ASN A 327 23.60 -17.80 24.64
CA ASN A 327 22.92 -18.04 25.91
C ASN A 327 21.49 -17.50 25.90
N GLU A 328 21.25 -16.31 25.35
CA GLU A 328 19.89 -15.76 25.18
C GLU A 328 19.04 -16.65 24.27
N LEU A 329 19.57 -17.10 23.12
CA LEU A 329 18.86 -18.00 22.21
C LEU A 329 18.59 -19.39 22.81
N ILE A 330 19.47 -19.89 23.69
CA ILE A 330 19.25 -21.13 24.45
C ILE A 330 18.14 -20.91 25.49
N ASN A 331 18.16 -19.78 26.21
CA ASN A 331 17.14 -19.45 27.21
C ASN A 331 15.75 -19.31 26.59
N LEU A 332 15.67 -18.75 25.38
CA LEU A 332 14.43 -18.66 24.57
C LEU A 332 14.06 -19.99 23.89
N GLY A 333 14.81 -21.06 24.14
CA GLY A 333 14.55 -22.38 23.58
C GLY A 333 14.67 -22.47 22.06
N ARG A 334 15.35 -21.52 21.40
CA ARG A 334 15.50 -21.47 19.94
C ARG A 334 16.63 -22.35 19.42
N ILE A 335 17.69 -22.50 20.22
CA ILE A 335 18.86 -23.31 19.86
C ILE A 335 19.28 -24.18 21.05
N GLN A 336 20.04 -25.23 20.76
CA GLN A 336 20.66 -26.10 21.76
C GLN A 336 22.15 -26.29 21.51
N ARG A 337 22.90 -26.45 22.60
CA ARG A 337 24.35 -26.68 22.56
C ARG A 337 24.64 -28.18 22.49
N VAL A 338 25.40 -28.60 21.49
CA VAL A 338 25.78 -30.01 21.25
C VAL A 338 27.30 -30.13 21.20
N GLY A 339 27.84 -31.18 21.86
CA GLY A 339 29.27 -31.49 21.90
C GLY A 339 30.03 -30.90 23.10
N SER A 340 31.33 -31.21 23.19
CA SER A 340 32.22 -30.82 24.29
C SER A 340 33.58 -30.31 23.79
N GLY A 341 34.23 -29.47 24.59
CA GLY A 341 35.56 -28.91 24.29
C GLY A 341 35.61 -28.10 22.99
N SER A 342 36.55 -28.43 22.11
CA SER A 342 36.74 -27.75 20.81
C SER A 342 35.69 -28.11 19.75
N LYS A 343 34.77 -29.03 20.05
CA LYS A 343 33.73 -29.52 19.13
C LYS A 343 32.33 -29.00 19.44
N ILE A 344 32.20 -27.91 20.21
CA ILE A 344 30.90 -27.32 20.54
C ILE A 344 30.26 -26.72 19.28
N ARG A 345 29.03 -27.13 19.01
CA ARG A 345 28.15 -26.58 17.97
C ARG A 345 26.82 -26.17 18.58
N TYR A 346 26.21 -25.15 18.02
CA TYR A 346 24.87 -24.70 18.36
C TYR A 346 23.97 -24.99 17.17
N ILE A 347 22.90 -25.75 17.42
CA ILE A 347 21.93 -26.19 16.40
C ILE A 347 20.54 -25.73 16.81
N LEU A 348 19.59 -25.70 15.88
CA LEU A 348 18.18 -25.47 16.20
C LEU A 348 17.67 -26.55 17.15
N LYS A 349 16.81 -26.14 18.08
CA LYS A 349 16.16 -27.04 19.03
C LYS A 349 14.93 -27.69 18.44
#